data_AF-A0A076L4X3-F1
#
_entry.id   AF-A0A076L4X3-F1
#
_cell.length_a   1.000
_cell.length_b   1.000
_cell.length_c   1.000
_cell.angle_alpha   90.00
_cell.angle_beta   90.00
_cell.angle_gamma   90.00
#
_symmetry.space_group_name_H-M   'P 1'
#
loop_
_entity.id
_entity.type
_entity.pdbx_description
1 polymer ?
#
loop_
_entity_poly.entity_id
_entity_poly.type
_entity_poly.pdbx_seq_one_letter_code
_entity_poly.pdbx_strand_id
1 'polypeptide(L)'
;EIWRSNPYHESVDELRDRVKGVSAKPFIETVPSIDALHCDIGNATEFYRIFQMEIGELYKNPDVSKEERKRWQLTLDKHLRKKMNLKPMLKMSGNFARKLMSKETVEAVCELIKCEERHEALKELMDLYLKMK
;
A
#
# COMPACT_ATOMS: atom_id res chain seq x y z
N GLU A 1 -10.00 -5.66 -30.51
CA GLU A 1 -11.13 -5.64 -31.47
C GLU A 1 -12.48 -5.27 -30.86
N ILE A 2 -13.02 -6.00 -29.87
CA ILE A 2 -14.37 -5.72 -29.30
C ILE A 2 -14.57 -4.24 -28.91
N TRP A 3 -13.62 -3.65 -28.18
CA TRP A 3 -13.65 -2.23 -27.82
C TRP A 3 -13.73 -1.29 -29.04
N ARG A 4 -12.99 -1.61 -30.11
CA ARG A 4 -12.88 -0.77 -31.31
C ARG A 4 -14.12 -0.87 -32.19
N SER A 5 -14.69 -2.07 -32.32
CA SER A 5 -15.82 -2.32 -33.23
C SER A 5 -17.18 -2.16 -32.57
N ASN A 6 -17.25 -2.21 -31.23
CA ASN A 6 -18.50 -2.18 -30.44
C ASN A 6 -19.65 -2.98 -31.08
N PRO A 7 -19.49 -4.30 -31.25
CA PRO A 7 -20.41 -5.12 -32.06
C PRO A 7 -21.82 -5.22 -31.46
N TYR A 8 -21.98 -4.85 -30.20
CA TYR A 8 -23.25 -4.91 -29.46
C TYR A 8 -23.88 -3.53 -29.25
N HIS A 9 -23.29 -2.47 -29.80
CA HIS A 9 -23.75 -1.08 -29.64
C HIS A 9 -23.95 -0.67 -28.17
N GLU A 10 -23.06 -1.16 -27.31
CA GLU A 10 -23.08 -0.89 -25.87
C GLU A 10 -22.64 0.54 -25.57
N SER A 11 -23.08 1.07 -24.43
CA SER A 11 -22.51 2.31 -23.88
C SER A 11 -21.04 2.13 -23.53
N VAL A 12 -20.32 3.23 -23.32
CA VAL A 12 -18.88 3.20 -23.02
C VAL A 12 -18.56 2.40 -21.74
N ASP A 13 -19.40 2.50 -20.71
CA ASP A 13 -19.18 1.83 -19.43
C ASP A 13 -19.49 0.34 -19.51
N GLU A 14 -20.57 -0.05 -20.19
CA GLU A 14 -20.93 -1.45 -20.44
C GLU A 14 -19.87 -2.15 -21.31
N LEU A 15 -19.43 -1.48 -22.38
CA LEU A 15 -18.37 -1.99 -23.24
C LEU A 15 -17.05 -2.13 -22.48
N ARG A 16 -16.72 -1.19 -21.60
CA ARG A 16 -15.53 -1.24 -20.74
C ARG A 16 -15.57 -2.42 -19.80
N ASP A 17 -16.73 -2.70 -19.19
CA ASP A 17 -16.92 -3.88 -18.36
C ASP A 17 -16.79 -5.17 -19.17
N ARG A 18 -17.40 -5.25 -20.36
CA ARG A 18 -17.29 -6.41 -21.25
C ARG A 18 -15.84 -6.73 -21.60
N VAL A 19 -15.04 -5.71 -21.95
CA VAL A 19 -13.62 -5.90 -22.31
C VAL A 19 -12.68 -5.90 -21.11
N LYS A 20 -13.22 -5.81 -19.88
CA LYS A 20 -12.46 -5.76 -18.62
C LYS A 20 -11.31 -4.74 -18.66
N GLY A 21 -11.59 -3.56 -19.24
CA GLY A 21 -10.64 -2.45 -19.34
C GLY A 21 -9.66 -2.50 -20.52
N VAL A 22 -9.68 -3.51 -21.38
CA VAL A 22 -8.82 -3.58 -22.58
C VAL A 22 -9.35 -2.64 -23.68
N SER A 23 -8.97 -1.36 -23.60
CA SER A 23 -9.34 -0.30 -24.54
C SER A 23 -8.26 0.07 -25.56
N ALA A 24 -7.08 -0.53 -25.43
CA ALA A 24 -5.96 -0.36 -26.34
C ALA A 24 -5.59 -1.69 -27.00
N LYS A 25 -5.01 -1.63 -28.21
CA LYS A 25 -4.49 -2.81 -28.90
C LYS A 25 -3.18 -3.25 -28.22
N PRO A 26 -3.07 -4.49 -27.70
CA PRO A 26 -1.80 -5.02 -27.24
C PRO A 26 -0.76 -4.99 -28.36
N PHE A 27 0.46 -4.56 -28.03
CA PHE A 27 1.55 -4.42 -29.01
C PHE A 27 2.77 -5.27 -28.69
N ILE A 28 2.85 -5.81 -27.47
CA ILE A 28 3.87 -6.78 -27.01
C ILE A 28 3.12 -7.89 -26.27
N GLU A 29 3.45 -9.14 -26.57
CA GLU A 29 3.00 -10.29 -25.79
C GLU A 29 3.83 -10.39 -24.52
N THR A 30 3.17 -10.39 -23.36
CA THR A 30 3.80 -10.57 -22.05
C THR A 30 3.35 -11.87 -21.43
N VAL A 31 4.18 -12.46 -20.57
CA VAL A 31 3.79 -13.61 -19.76
C VAL A 31 2.97 -13.10 -18.56
N PRO A 32 1.75 -13.60 -18.33
CA PRO A 32 0.96 -13.22 -17.16
C PRO A 32 1.64 -13.76 -15.89
N SER A 33 2.33 -12.87 -15.19
CA SER A 33 3.09 -13.17 -13.96
C SER A 33 3.15 -11.92 -13.07
N ILE A 34 3.79 -12.03 -11.91
CA ILE A 34 3.99 -10.94 -10.96
C ILE A 34 5.46 -10.53 -10.96
N ASP A 35 5.72 -9.24 -11.10
CA ASP A 35 7.05 -8.67 -10.84
C ASP A 35 7.27 -8.58 -9.32
N ALA A 36 8.16 -9.42 -8.81
CA ALA A 36 8.45 -9.52 -7.39
C ALA A 36 8.95 -8.19 -6.78
N LEU A 37 9.76 -7.41 -7.50
CA LEU A 37 10.30 -6.15 -7.01
C LEU A 37 9.18 -5.10 -6.88
N HIS A 38 8.36 -4.97 -7.92
CA HIS A 38 7.25 -4.02 -7.91
C HIS A 38 6.16 -4.43 -6.91
N CYS A 39 5.93 -5.74 -6.73
CA CYS A 39 5.04 -6.27 -5.71
C CYS A 39 5.52 -5.88 -4.29
N ASP A 40 6.81 -6.09 -3.99
CA ASP A 40 7.41 -5.70 -2.71
C ASP A 40 7.28 -4.19 -2.43
N ILE A 41 7.56 -3.36 -3.44
CA ILE A 41 7.46 -1.90 -3.32
C ILE A 41 6.00 -1.47 -3.11
N GLY A 42 5.06 -2.06 -3.85
CA GLY A 42 3.63 -1.80 -3.72
C GLY A 42 3.11 -2.15 -2.33
N ASN A 43 3.38 -3.37 -1.87
CA ASN A 43 2.96 -3.84 -0.55
C ASN A 43 3.54 -2.97 0.56
N ALA A 44 4.84 -2.66 0.52
CA ALA A 44 5.45 -1.78 1.52
C ALA A 44 4.86 -0.36 1.52
N THR A 45 4.45 0.15 0.35
CA THR A 45 3.78 1.45 0.25
C THR A 45 2.42 1.42 0.95
N GLU A 46 1.65 0.34 0.76
CA GLU A 46 0.37 0.17 1.45
C GLU A 46 0.54 -0.02 2.96
N PHE A 47 1.49 -0.84 3.41
CA PHE A 47 1.80 -0.98 4.85
C PHE A 47 2.24 0.35 5.49
N TYR A 48 3.08 1.11 4.80
CA TYR A 48 3.49 2.44 5.27
C TYR A 48 2.27 3.37 5.42
N ARG A 49 1.32 3.33 4.48
CA ARG A 49 0.06 4.07 4.58
C ARG A 49 -0.81 3.58 5.73
N ILE A 50 -0.91 2.27 5.96
CA ILE A 50 -1.62 1.69 7.10
C ILE A 50 -1.03 2.22 8.41
N PHE A 51 0.30 2.19 8.57
CA PHE A 51 0.95 2.72 9.77
C PHE A 51 0.61 4.19 10.04
N GLN A 52 0.57 5.03 9.00
CA GLN A 52 0.15 6.43 9.16
C GLN A 52 -1.30 6.55 9.65
N MET A 53 -2.22 5.74 9.10
CA MET A 53 -3.64 5.75 9.47
C MET A 53 -3.87 5.21 10.89
N GLU A 54 -3.10 4.22 11.31
CA GLU A 54 -3.18 3.67 12.68
C GLU A 54 -2.68 4.65 13.74
N ILE A 55 -1.55 5.35 13.46
CA ILE A 55 -1.06 6.44 14.32
C ILE A 55 -2.12 7.53 14.48
N GLY A 56 -2.86 7.80 13.41
CA GLY A 56 -3.93 8.79 13.38
C GLY A 56 -5.28 8.32 13.90
N GLU A 57 -5.41 7.05 14.27
CA GLU A 57 -6.70 6.40 14.60
C GLU A 57 -7.81 6.73 13.58
N LEU A 58 -7.49 6.68 12.28
CA LEU A 58 -8.40 7.08 11.19
C LEU A 58 -9.73 6.30 11.23
N TYR A 59 -9.73 5.08 11.78
CA TYR A 59 -10.93 4.27 11.99
C TYR A 59 -11.94 4.90 12.97
N LYS A 60 -11.52 5.82 13.84
CA LYS A 60 -12.41 6.60 14.73
C LYS A 60 -12.87 7.90 14.08
N ASN A 61 -11.96 8.57 13.37
CA ASN A 61 -12.20 9.88 12.77
C ASN A 61 -11.87 9.81 11.27
N PRO A 62 -12.84 9.51 10.40
CA PRO A 62 -12.58 9.37 8.96
C PRO A 62 -12.32 10.72 8.26
N ASP A 63 -12.93 11.80 8.75
CA ASP A 63 -12.86 13.14 8.16
C ASP A 63 -11.66 13.94 8.68
N VAL A 64 -10.47 13.58 8.19
CA VAL A 64 -9.20 14.17 8.61
C VAL A 64 -8.58 15.03 7.51
N SER A 65 -8.07 16.20 7.89
CA SER A 65 -7.45 17.15 6.96
C SER A 65 -6.12 16.65 6.38
N LYS A 66 -5.67 17.26 5.28
CA LYS A 66 -4.39 16.93 4.65
C LYS A 66 -3.21 17.27 5.57
N GLU A 67 -3.32 18.35 6.33
CA GLU A 67 -2.31 18.82 7.27
C GLU A 67 -2.09 17.82 8.39
N GLU A 68 -3.17 17.23 8.89
CA GLU A 68 -3.11 16.22 9.94
C GLU A 68 -2.50 14.90 9.47
N ARG A 69 -2.90 14.43 8.28
CA ARG A 69 -2.25 13.27 7.64
C ARG A 69 -0.74 13.48 7.47
N LYS A 70 -0.33 14.70 7.09
CA LYS A 70 1.08 15.08 7.00
C LYS A 70 1.78 15.05 8.36
N ARG A 71 1.11 15.44 9.45
CA ARG A 71 1.66 15.29 10.81
C ARG A 71 1.90 13.82 11.17
N TRP A 72 0.96 12.92 10.86
CA TRP A 72 1.14 11.48 11.14
C TRP A 72 2.29 10.88 10.34
N GLN A 73 2.42 11.26 9.07
CA GLN A 73 3.58 10.89 8.25
C GLN A 73 4.90 11.34 8.90
N LEU A 74 5.00 12.60 9.32
CA LEU A 74 6.21 13.13 9.97
C LEU A 74 6.52 12.43 11.30
N THR A 75 5.50 12.08 12.07
CA THR A 75 5.65 11.30 13.32
C THR A 75 6.22 9.91 13.03
N LEU A 76 5.64 9.20 12.07
CA LEU A 76 6.13 7.88 11.63
C LEU A 76 7.58 7.97 11.14
N ASP A 77 7.87 8.91 10.25
CA ASP A 77 9.20 9.13 9.68
C ASP A 77 10.26 9.40 10.74
N LYS A 78 9.94 10.26 11.72
CA LYS A 78 10.84 10.57 12.83
C LYS A 78 11.09 9.32 13.70
N HIS A 79 10.06 8.53 13.94
CA HIS A 79 10.17 7.33 14.77
C HIS A 79 10.95 6.22 14.07
N LEU A 80 10.67 5.94 12.80
CA LEU A 80 11.42 4.97 11.98
C LEU A 80 12.89 5.35 11.82
N ARG A 81 13.19 6.65 11.69
CA ARG A 81 14.59 7.13 11.71
C ARG A 81 15.26 6.85 13.05
N LYS A 82 14.57 7.07 14.17
CA LYS A 82 15.13 6.88 15.52
C LYS A 82 15.35 5.40 15.86
N LYS A 83 14.37 4.53 15.58
CA LYS A 83 14.38 3.12 15.97
C LYS A 83 15.05 2.21 14.94
N MET A 84 14.78 2.44 13.66
CA MET A 84 15.20 1.55 12.57
C MET A 84 16.33 2.15 11.70
N ASN A 85 16.81 3.36 12.02
CA ASN A 85 17.75 4.12 11.20
C ASN A 85 17.30 4.26 9.73
N LEU A 86 15.98 4.29 9.50
CA LEU A 86 15.40 4.44 8.18
C LEU A 86 15.23 5.92 7.84
N LYS A 87 15.90 6.36 6.77
CA LYS A 87 15.75 7.72 6.28
C LYS A 87 14.43 7.83 5.51
N PRO A 88 13.56 8.81 5.84
CA PRO A 88 12.37 9.13 5.06
C PRO A 88 12.70 9.34 3.59
N MET A 89 11.83 8.84 2.71
CA MET A 89 11.99 8.88 1.26
C MET A 89 10.75 9.47 0.63
N LEU A 90 10.92 10.22 -0.46
CA LEU A 90 9.78 10.72 -1.23
C LEU A 90 9.06 9.60 -2.00
N LYS A 91 9.84 8.62 -2.50
CA LYS A 91 9.33 7.46 -3.24
C LYS A 91 9.86 6.18 -2.62
N MET A 92 8.98 5.20 -2.42
CA MET A 92 9.34 3.88 -1.90
C MET A 92 10.34 3.20 -2.83
N SER A 93 11.43 2.67 -2.27
CA SER A 93 12.43 1.88 -3.00
C SER A 93 12.43 0.44 -2.52
N GLY A 94 12.93 -0.49 -3.32
CA GLY A 94 13.03 -1.90 -2.91
C GLY A 94 13.87 -2.12 -1.66
N ASN A 95 14.94 -1.33 -1.46
CA ASN A 95 15.77 -1.40 -0.25
C ASN A 95 15.01 -0.91 0.99
N PHE A 96 14.20 0.13 0.85
CA PHE A 96 13.37 0.62 1.95
C PHE A 96 12.26 -0.39 2.26
N ALA A 97 11.57 -0.89 1.23
CA ALA A 97 10.52 -1.90 1.36
C ALA A 97 11.01 -3.13 2.12
N ARG A 98 12.17 -3.68 1.76
CA ARG A 98 12.76 -4.83 2.45
C ARG A 98 13.04 -4.59 3.94
N LYS A 99 13.40 -3.37 4.33
CA LYS A 99 13.65 -3.04 5.75
C LYS A 99 12.37 -2.76 6.52
N LEU A 100 11.42 -2.07 5.89
CA LEU A 100 10.13 -1.72 6.47
C LEU A 100 9.25 -2.95 6.73
N MET A 101 9.28 -3.93 5.83
CA MET A 101 8.49 -5.15 5.93
C MET A 101 9.16 -6.15 6.89
N SER A 102 9.17 -5.83 8.18
CA SER A 102 9.77 -6.63 9.25
C SER A 102 8.95 -6.57 10.54
N LYS A 103 9.06 -7.60 11.39
CA LYS A 103 8.40 -7.64 12.72
C LYS A 103 8.86 -6.49 13.62
N GLU A 104 10.16 -6.21 13.62
CA GLU A 104 10.78 -5.10 14.36
C GLU A 104 10.17 -3.74 14.00
N THR A 105 9.86 -3.53 12.71
CA THR A 105 9.23 -2.28 12.27
C THR A 105 7.82 -2.15 12.86
N VAL A 106 7.03 -3.23 12.85
CA VAL A 106 5.67 -3.20 13.40
C VAL A 106 5.70 -2.97 14.90
N GLU A 107 6.62 -3.61 15.62
CA GLU A 107 6.82 -3.37 17.05
C GLU A 107 7.15 -1.90 17.33
N ALA A 108 8.05 -1.30 16.56
CA ALA A 108 8.37 0.12 16.68
C ALA A 108 7.14 1.00 16.37
N VAL A 109 6.35 0.67 15.33
CA VAL A 109 5.13 1.43 15.00
C VAL A 109 4.07 1.29 16.10
N CYS A 110 3.96 0.13 16.76
CA CYS A 110 3.03 -0.08 17.87
C CYS A 110 3.32 0.87 19.05
N GLU A 111 4.57 1.29 19.26
CA GLU A 111 4.91 2.30 20.29
C GLU A 111 4.21 3.66 20.06
N LEU A 112 3.77 3.94 18.83
CA LEU A 112 3.06 5.17 18.47
C LEU A 112 1.53 5.05 18.52
N ILE A 113 1.00 3.84 18.68
CA ILE A 113 -0.43 3.55 18.63
C ILE A 113 -0.95 3.34 20.04
N LYS A 114 -2.07 3.98 20.39
CA LYS A 114 -2.63 3.92 21.75
C LYS A 114 -3.42 2.65 22.04
N CYS A 115 -4.06 2.07 21.02
CA CYS A 115 -4.97 0.94 21.18
C CYS A 115 -4.22 -0.39 21.04
N GLU A 116 -4.18 -1.19 22.12
CA GLU A 116 -3.47 -2.48 22.15
C GLU A 116 -4.07 -3.52 21.20
N GLU A 117 -5.40 -3.55 21.03
CA GLU A 117 -6.05 -4.44 20.05
C GLU A 117 -5.55 -4.20 18.62
N ARG A 118 -5.24 -2.94 18.28
CA ARG A 118 -4.67 -2.58 16.97
C ARG A 118 -3.23 -3.06 16.83
N HIS A 119 -2.49 -3.20 17.93
CA HIS A 119 -1.13 -3.76 17.88
C HIS A 119 -1.17 -5.22 17.45
N GLU A 120 -2.06 -6.01 18.04
CA GLU A 120 -2.22 -7.42 17.69
C GLU A 120 -2.61 -7.58 16.22
N ALA A 121 -3.60 -6.81 15.76
CA ALA A 121 -4.03 -6.82 14.36
C ALA A 121 -2.89 -6.47 13.38
N LEU A 122 -2.07 -5.47 13.69
CA LEU A 122 -0.91 -5.11 12.85
C LEU A 122 0.19 -6.18 12.86
N LYS A 123 0.46 -6.76 14.03
CA LYS A 123 1.46 -7.83 14.17
C LYS A 123 1.03 -9.08 13.41
N GLU A 124 -0.23 -9.46 13.51
CA GLU A 124 -0.80 -10.59 12.77
C GLU A 124 -0.76 -10.32 11.26
N LEU A 125 -1.15 -9.12 10.82
CA LEU A 125 -1.09 -8.74 9.41
C LEU A 125 0.33 -8.85 8.84
N MET A 126 1.34 -8.38 9.58
CA MET A 126 2.74 -8.50 9.15
C MET A 126 3.25 -9.94 9.22
N ASP A 127 2.84 -10.73 10.22
CA ASP A 127 3.21 -12.14 10.32
C ASP A 127 2.66 -12.94 9.14
N LEU A 128 1.39 -12.71 8.76
CA LEU A 128 0.78 -13.30 7.58
C LEU A 128 1.50 -12.86 6.29
N TYR A 129 1.83 -11.58 6.17
CA TYR A 129 2.60 -11.07 5.03
C TYR A 129 3.94 -11.79 4.88
N LEU A 130 4.69 -11.92 5.98
CA LEU A 130 6.01 -12.56 5.98
C LEU A 130 5.96 -14.07 5.73
N LYS A 131 4.81 -14.73 5.97
CA LYS A 131 4.60 -16.15 5.62
C LYS A 131 4.28 -16.35 4.14
N MET A 132 3.69 -15.35 3.49
CA MET A 132 3.32 -15.41 2.07
C MET A 132 4.44 -14.94 1.15
N LYS A 133 5.29 -14.04 1.65
CA LYS A 133 6.46 -13.53 0.95
C LYS A 133 7.57 -14.57 0.86
#